data_AF-A0A7V9RHJ6-F1
#
_entry.id   AF-A0A7V9RHJ6-F1
#
_cell.length_a   1.000
_cell.length_b   1.000
_cell.length_c   1.000
_cell.angle_alpha   90.00
_cell.angle_beta   90.00
_cell.angle_gamma   90.00
#
_symmetry.space_group_name_H-M   'P 1'
#
loop_
_entity.id
_entity.type
_entity.pdbx_description
1 polymer ?
#
loop_
_entity_poly.entity_id
_entity_poly.type
_entity_poly.pdbx_seq_one_letter_code
_entity_poly.pdbx_strand_id
1 'polypeptide(L)'
;MLPQHELVRVVFEGSRLRIDRQRRLPGRGAYVHAAAKCVTIPGLARSLRRTVTTGDVQRIVSELSPVEDNSPEIVQSHLGDGDPGEKPLSFNPGLASAKPVETTSSDHC
;
A
#
# COMPACT_ATOMS: atom_id res chain seq x y z
N MET A 1 14.78 -14.12 -10.05
CA MET A 1 14.10 -15.24 -9.36
C MET A 1 14.70 -15.29 -7.96
N LEU A 2 13.94 -14.89 -6.94
CA LEU A 2 14.39 -15.03 -5.56
C LEU A 2 14.12 -16.47 -5.09
N PRO A 3 15.00 -17.07 -4.28
CA PRO A 3 14.76 -18.39 -3.74
C PRO A 3 13.51 -18.38 -2.87
N GLN A 4 12.75 -19.48 -2.86
CA GLN A 4 11.42 -19.51 -2.25
C GLN A 4 11.44 -19.15 -0.76
N HIS A 5 12.55 -19.34 -0.04
CA HIS A 5 12.68 -19.00 1.38
C HIS A 5 12.67 -17.48 1.64
N GLU A 6 12.95 -16.65 0.63
CA GLU A 6 12.86 -15.19 0.71
C GLU A 6 11.44 -14.67 0.42
N LEU A 7 10.54 -15.53 -0.05
CA LEU A 7 9.15 -15.17 -0.28
C LEU A 7 8.32 -15.29 1.00
N VAL A 8 7.45 -14.29 1.19
CA VAL A 8 6.44 -14.29 2.24
C VAL A 8 5.18 -14.98 1.74
N ARG A 9 4.65 -15.92 2.51
CA ARG A 9 3.34 -16.51 2.25
C ARG A 9 2.26 -15.66 2.92
N VAL A 10 1.22 -15.30 2.18
CA VAL A 10 0.00 -14.67 2.71
C VAL A 10 -1.20 -15.59 2.50
N VAL A 11 -2.09 -15.66 3.49
CA VAL A 11 -3.21 -16.62 3.55
C VAL A 11 -4.44 -15.94 4.13
N PHE A 12 -5.64 -16.37 3.70
CA PHE A 12 -6.87 -16.03 4.41
C PHE A 12 -7.11 -16.99 5.58
N GLU A 13 -7.15 -16.45 6.79
CA GLU A 13 -7.66 -17.14 7.98
C GLU A 13 -9.07 -16.62 8.26
N GLY A 14 -10.08 -17.44 7.97
CA GLY A 14 -11.47 -17.00 7.97
C GLY A 14 -11.70 -15.88 6.94
N SER A 15 -11.99 -14.67 7.42
CA SER A 15 -12.18 -13.46 6.61
C SER A 15 -10.96 -12.54 6.56
N ARG A 16 -9.88 -12.87 7.29
CA ARG A 16 -8.74 -11.95 7.45
C ARG A 16 -7.54 -12.43 6.64
N LEU A 17 -6.94 -11.52 5.89
CA LEU A 17 -5.65 -11.74 5.25
C LEU A 17 -4.53 -11.65 6.30
N ARG A 18 -3.64 -12.65 6.35
CA ARG A 18 -2.52 -12.74 7.31
C ARG A 18 -1.22 -13.17 6.64
N ILE A 19 -0.10 -12.77 7.22
CA ILE A 19 1.24 -13.25 6.88
C ILE A 19 1.50 -14.58 7.59
N ASP A 20 1.84 -15.62 6.83
CA ASP A 20 2.23 -16.94 7.32
C ASP A 20 3.73 -17.16 7.14
N ARG A 21 4.53 -16.56 8.03
CA ARG A 21 6.00 -16.67 7.99
C ARG A 21 6.48 -18.11 8.14
N GLN A 22 5.76 -18.93 8.91
CA GLN A 22 6.14 -20.31 9.22
C GLN A 22 5.57 -21.34 8.24
N ARG A 23 4.69 -20.93 7.32
CA ARG A 23 4.05 -21.79 6.31
C ARG A 23 3.19 -22.90 6.92
N ARG A 24 2.54 -22.61 8.05
CA ARG A 24 1.75 -23.60 8.82
C ARG A 24 0.25 -23.40 8.71
N LEU A 25 -0.21 -22.26 8.19
CA LEU A 25 -1.64 -21.99 8.11
C LEU A 25 -2.29 -22.82 7.00
N PRO A 26 -3.46 -23.43 7.26
CA PRO A 26 -4.15 -24.25 6.28
C PRO A 26 -4.69 -23.40 5.11
N GLY A 27 -4.96 -24.06 3.98
CA GLY A 27 -5.67 -23.45 2.86
C GLY A 27 -4.78 -22.79 1.81
N ARG A 28 -5.42 -22.02 0.93
CA ARG A 28 -4.79 -21.39 -0.23
C ARG A 28 -3.99 -20.17 0.20
N GLY A 29 -2.70 -20.17 -0.13
CA GLY A 29 -1.80 -19.03 0.09
C GLY A 29 -1.24 -18.49 -1.22
N ALA A 30 -0.79 -17.24 -1.18
CA ALA A 30 -0.01 -16.60 -2.23
C ALA A 30 1.39 -16.29 -1.71
N TYR A 31 2.41 -16.47 -2.54
CA TYR A 31 3.79 -16.10 -2.22
C TYR A 31 4.12 -14.77 -2.89
N VAL A 32 4.60 -13.82 -2.10
CA VAL A 32 4.95 -12.47 -2.55
C VAL A 32 6.30 -12.07 -1.98
N HIS A 33 6.98 -11.16 -2.64
CA HIS A 33 8.15 -10.50 -2.05
C HIS A 33 7.71 -9.62 -0.88
N ALA A 34 8.58 -9.43 0.12
CA ALA A 34 8.30 -8.58 1.28
C ALA A 34 8.15 -7.10 0.92
N ALA A 35 8.65 -6.66 -0.23
CA ALA A 35 8.53 -5.28 -0.70
C ALA A 35 7.07 -4.90 -0.98
N ALA A 36 6.63 -3.74 -0.49
CA ALA A 36 5.24 -3.27 -0.63
C ALA A 36 4.75 -3.25 -2.09
N LYS A 37 5.63 -2.90 -3.05
CA LYS A 37 5.33 -2.89 -4.49
C LYS A 37 4.88 -4.25 -5.04
N CYS A 38 5.20 -5.36 -4.35
CA CYS A 38 4.81 -6.71 -4.75
C CYS A 38 3.48 -7.18 -4.14
N VAL A 39 2.91 -6.42 -3.20
CA VAL A 39 1.66 -6.75 -2.51
C VAL A 39 0.51 -5.98 -3.18
N THR A 40 -0.05 -6.53 -4.25
CA THR A 40 -1.10 -5.86 -5.05
C THR A 40 -2.46 -6.53 -4.89
N ILE A 41 -3.53 -5.72 -4.87
CA ILE A 41 -4.92 -6.21 -4.83
C ILE A 41 -5.22 -7.22 -5.95
N PRO A 42 -5.03 -6.91 -7.24
CA PRO A 42 -5.40 -7.84 -8.31
C PRO A 42 -4.57 -9.13 -8.28
N GLY A 43 -3.28 -9.05 -7.94
CA GLY A 43 -2.41 -10.22 -7.84
C GLY A 43 -2.83 -11.16 -6.71
N LEU A 44 -3.13 -10.59 -5.54
CA LEU A 44 -3.60 -11.36 -4.38
C LEU A 44 -5.00 -11.92 -4.61
N ALA A 45 -5.93 -11.13 -5.13
CA ALA A 45 -7.31 -11.57 -5.37
C ALA A 45 -7.35 -12.76 -6.33
N ARG A 46 -6.58 -12.71 -7.42
CA ARG A 46 -6.44 -13.82 -8.37
C ARG A 46 -5.85 -15.06 -7.70
N SER A 47 -4.74 -14.91 -6.98
CA SER A 47 -3.99 -16.03 -6.41
C SER A 47 -4.75 -16.72 -5.28
N LEU A 48 -5.42 -15.93 -4.43
CA LEU A 48 -6.21 -16.40 -3.30
C LEU A 48 -7.63 -16.81 -3.71
N ARG A 49 -8.07 -16.45 -4.93
CA ARG A 49 -9.44 -16.65 -5.44
C ARG A 49 -10.49 -16.06 -4.49
N ARG A 50 -10.21 -14.88 -3.95
CA ARG A 50 -11.07 -14.16 -3.00
C ARG A 50 -10.99 -12.66 -3.23
N THR A 51 -12.02 -11.95 -2.77
CA THR A 51 -11.98 -10.49 -2.72
C THR A 51 -10.91 -10.05 -1.72
N VAL A 52 -10.04 -9.14 -2.17
CA VAL A 52 -9.02 -8.49 -1.35
C VAL A 52 -9.32 -7.01 -1.36
N THR A 53 -9.37 -6.40 -0.18
CA THR A 53 -9.66 -4.97 -0.05
C THR A 53 -8.37 -4.17 0.07
N THR A 54 -8.46 -2.85 -0.13
CA THR A 54 -7.34 -1.93 0.14
C THR A 54 -6.87 -2.02 1.59
N GLY A 55 -7.80 -2.18 2.54
CA GLY A 55 -7.47 -2.33 3.97
C GLY A 55 -6.71 -3.61 4.28
N ASP A 56 -6.98 -4.71 3.57
CA ASP A 56 -6.20 -5.94 3.70
C ASP A 56 -4.75 -5.74 3.24
N VAL A 57 -4.56 -5.11 2.09
CA VAL A 57 -3.22 -4.81 1.55
C VAL A 57 -2.46 -3.87 2.47
N GLN A 58 -3.09 -2.78 2.93
CA GLN A 58 -2.46 -1.84 3.86
C GLN A 58 -2.02 -2.54 5.15
N ARG A 59 -2.85 -3.40 5.73
CA ARG A 59 -2.48 -4.18 6.92
C ARG A 59 -1.25 -5.05 6.65
N ILE A 60 -1.24 -5.81 5.57
CA ILE A 60 -0.12 -6.69 5.23
C ILE A 60 1.16 -5.87 5.00
N VAL A 61 1.10 -4.77 4.27
CA VAL A 61 2.25 -3.89 4.02
C VAL A 61 2.77 -3.29 5.33
N SER A 62 1.88 -2.83 6.23
CA SER A 62 2.27 -2.34 7.55
C SER A 62 2.92 -3.43 8.41
N GLU A 63 2.44 -4.67 8.36
CA GLU A 63 3.03 -5.81 9.10
C GLU A 63 4.36 -6.31 8.50
N LEU A 64 4.63 -6.01 7.23
CA LEU A 64 5.90 -6.29 6.56
C LEU A 64 6.98 -5.23 6.87
N SER A 65 6.58 -4.02 7.27
CA SER A 65 7.47 -2.88 7.53
C SER A 65 7.87 -2.80 9.01
N PRO A 66 9.17 -2.84 9.33
CA PRO A 66 9.78 -1.61 9.81
C PRO A 66 11.21 -1.30 9.29
N VAL A 67 11.77 -2.01 8.31
CA VAL A 67 13.22 -1.89 8.00
C VAL A 67 13.58 -1.36 6.61
N GLU A 68 12.70 -1.41 5.60
CA GLU A 68 13.07 -0.89 4.27
C GLU A 68 12.10 0.18 3.80
N ASP A 69 12.67 1.34 3.45
CA ASP A 69 12.01 2.51 2.91
C ASP A 69 10.96 2.13 1.86
N ASN A 70 9.69 2.11 2.27
CA ASN A 70 8.54 2.02 1.37
C ASN A 70 8.37 3.32 0.56
N SER A 71 9.46 4.02 0.26
CA SER A 71 9.46 5.15 -0.64
C SER A 71 9.08 4.62 -2.02
N PRO A 72 8.03 5.17 -2.66
CA PRO A 72 7.81 4.90 -4.06
C PRO A 72 9.06 5.39 -4.78
N GLU A 73 9.89 4.46 -5.26
CA GLU A 73 10.96 4.75 -6.18
C GLU A 73 10.27 5.30 -7.43
N ILE A 74 10.12 6.63 -7.47
CA ILE A 74 9.69 7.37 -8.65
C ILE A 74 10.69 6.98 -9.71
N VAL A 75 10.24 6.23 -10.71
CA VAL A 75 11.03 5.90 -11.89
C VAL A 75 11.33 7.23 -12.58
N GLN A 76 12.44 7.86 -12.20
CA GLN A 76 13.06 8.92 -12.98
C GLN A 76 13.68 8.22 -14.18
N SER A 77 12.93 8.18 -15.26
CA SER A 77 13.44 7.91 -16.60
C SER A 77 14.50 8.96 -16.92
N HIS A 78 15.77 8.62 -16.67
CA HIS A 78 16.90 9.29 -17.31
C HIS A 78 16.92 8.92 -18.79
N LEU A 79 16.81 9.92 -19.66
CA LEU A 79 17.89 10.35 -20.56
C LEU A 79 17.37 11.48 -21.48
N GLY A 80 18.10 12.60 -21.50
CA GLY A 80 17.88 13.72 -22.39
C GLY A 80 18.52 15.00 -21.86
N ASP A 81 19.82 15.14 -22.11
CA ASP A 81 20.70 16.28 -21.80
C ASP A 81 20.11 17.68 -22.06
N GLY A 82 20.31 18.62 -21.12
CA GLY A 82 20.14 20.05 -21.35
C GLY A 82 20.05 20.92 -20.07
N ASP A 83 21.19 21.50 -19.68
CA ASP A 83 21.43 22.85 -19.08
C ASP A 83 20.71 23.31 -17.76
N PRO A 84 21.39 24.03 -16.83
CA PRO A 84 20.89 24.25 -15.47
C PRO A 84 20.04 25.52 -15.35
N GLY A 85 18.79 25.36 -14.90
CA GLY A 85 17.88 26.47 -14.61
C GLY A 85 17.02 26.19 -13.39
N GLU A 86 17.19 27.02 -12.36
CA GLU A 86 16.66 26.91 -11.00
C GLU A 86 15.12 26.89 -10.89
N LYS A 87 14.58 25.98 -10.05
CA LYS A 87 13.76 26.24 -8.83
C LYS A 87 12.93 25.02 -8.43
N PRO A 88 13.01 24.53 -7.18
CA PRO A 88 12.06 23.54 -6.69
C PRO A 88 10.71 24.24 -6.42
N LEU A 89 9.68 23.87 -7.18
CA LEU A 89 8.30 24.19 -6.82
C LEU A 89 7.95 23.36 -5.57
N SER A 90 7.80 24.08 -4.46
CA SER A 90 7.31 23.60 -3.18
C SER A 90 6.02 22.80 -3.34
N PHE A 91 6.05 21.51 -2.99
CA PHE A 91 4.85 20.71 -2.83
C PHE A 91 4.19 21.08 -1.49
N ASN A 92 3.04 21.76 -1.55
CA ASN A 92 2.23 22.09 -0.37
C ASN A 92 1.43 20.85 0.07
N PRO A 93 1.58 20.32 1.29
CA PRO A 93 0.65 19.34 1.83
C PRO A 93 -0.58 20.08 2.36
N GLY A 94 -1.54 20.32 1.46
CA GLY A 94 -2.83 20.92 1.76
C GLY A 94 -3.75 19.97 2.53
N LEU A 95 -3.67 20.07 3.85
CA LEU A 95 -4.59 19.58 4.87
C LEU A 95 -6.06 19.89 4.51
N ALA A 96 -6.80 18.92 3.95
CA ALA A 96 -8.25 19.02 3.82
C ALA A 96 -8.91 18.67 5.16
N SER A 97 -8.91 19.62 6.08
CA SER A 97 -9.83 19.65 7.22
C SER A 97 -11.25 19.87 6.71
N ALA A 98 -12.05 18.81 6.64
CA ALA A 98 -13.50 18.97 6.55
C ALA A 98 -14.01 19.53 7.88
N LYS A 99 -14.36 20.82 7.90
CA LYS A 99 -15.19 21.38 8.98
C LYS A 99 -16.66 21.10 8.68
N PRO A 100 -17.45 20.57 9.63
CA PRO A 100 -18.91 20.54 9.50
C PRO A 100 -19.46 21.97 9.62
N VAL A 101 -20.40 22.34 8.74
CA VAL A 101 -21.11 23.61 8.82
C VAL A 101 -22.22 23.49 9.87
N GLU A 102 -22.10 24.26 10.95
CA GLU A 102 -23.17 24.48 11.92
C GLU A 102 -24.22 25.38 11.27
N THR A 103 -25.45 24.89 11.17
CA THR A 103 -26.62 25.70 10.78
C THR A 103 -27.26 26.21 12.06
N THR A 104 -26.97 27.46 12.42
CA THR A 104 -27.72 28.17 13.47
C THR A 104 -28.79 29.05 12.83
N SER A 105 -30.02 28.71 13.19
CA SER A 105 -31.28 29.43 13.02
C SER A 105 -31.27 30.81 13.70
N SER A 106 -31.94 31.81 13.12
CA SER A 106 -32.87 32.76 13.80
C SER A 106 -33.21 34.00 12.94
N ASP A 107 -34.48 34.08 12.55
CA ASP A 107 -35.48 35.15 12.77
C ASP A 107 -35.19 36.67 12.63
N HIS A 108 -36.20 37.33 12.03
CA HIS A 108 -36.63 38.76 12.10
C HIS A 108 -35.81 39.80 11.30
N CYS A 109 -36.37 40.78 10.57
CA CYS A 109 -37.68 41.47 10.62
C CYS A 109 -38.29 41.66 9.20
#